data_AF-A0AAU9XPW8-F1
#
_entry.id   AF-A0AAU9XPW8-F1
#
_cell.length_a   1.000
_cell.length_b   1.000
_cell.length_c   1.000
_cell.angle_alpha   90.00
_cell.angle_beta   90.00
_cell.angle_gamma   90.00
#
_symmetry.space_group_name_H-M   'P 1'
#
loop_
_entity.id
_entity.type
_entity.pdbx_description
1 polymer ?
#
loop_
_entity_poly.entity_id
_entity_poly.type
_entity_poly.pdbx_seq_one_letter_code
_entity_poly.pdbx_strand_id
1 'polypeptide(L)'
;SEYKKAKTKPQRSTAEERQQARKQHLKDYCSKHSFKTNPSPKEIHIAVDDELKFLYCIVPKVASSTWKTVFAATRKLRRQISRWQMWKLLAEYSEEEITLRLNTYFKFIFVREPLQRLLSAYKNKFIQLPGYSAKIRQVIIQDLRPLDFDPNGENYISFAEFIQYFSNNISRNQHWRQFEDLCHPCVIDYDFIGHLETLEDDAPLLLKKAGIDDRATFPPIHKATGESEVLKYYSQIPRSYISKLGELYRSDFEMFGYEYLGPIKSYLNQSTQGATRKKHLNNFCQTHSYKIPVADDLKFILVDDKNKFMYCTIPKVGTTTWKNVFGNLRRLKENSFENIHQWDLWHRLSAYSEKGRRKRINTYFKFVFVREPFIRLISAFKDKFLGLDKWYTSREAREGITKAYRPQDFDPNGDNNVTFAEFVQYFSNNVSRNAHWREYEKLCHPCFINYDFIGHLETMHEDAPLALKLAGIDSRVTFPPIHESTYNCEVLEYFSKVPPKYITRLGEVYRRDFDMFGYDYLSHVRPLLIGNENRSSTQS
;
A
#
# COMPACT_ATOMS: atom_id res chain seq x y z
N SER A 1 -35.82 -26.68 -8.20
CA SER A 1 -36.02 -25.39 -7.53
C SER A 1 -34.73 -25.04 -6.81
N GLU A 2 -34.00 -24.05 -7.32
CA GLU A 2 -33.77 -22.77 -6.61
C GLU A 2 -32.89 -22.97 -5.35
N TYR A 3 -31.62 -22.59 -5.25
CA TYR A 3 -30.94 -21.38 -5.71
C TYR A 3 -29.43 -21.66 -5.80
N LYS A 4 -28.85 -21.61 -7.00
CA LYS A 4 -27.45 -21.23 -7.17
C LYS A 4 -27.45 -19.77 -7.61
N LYS A 5 -27.35 -18.83 -6.66
CA LYS A 5 -27.04 -17.43 -6.97
C LYS A 5 -25.61 -17.37 -7.50
N ALA A 6 -25.48 -17.47 -8.82
CA ALA A 6 -24.29 -17.02 -9.52
C ALA A 6 -24.07 -15.56 -9.12
N LYS A 7 -22.95 -15.26 -8.47
CA LYS A 7 -22.47 -13.88 -8.33
C LYS A 7 -22.18 -13.39 -9.75
N THR A 8 -23.15 -12.70 -10.34
CA THR A 8 -22.97 -11.92 -11.56
C THR A 8 -21.81 -10.96 -11.32
N LYS A 9 -20.71 -11.12 -12.05
CA LYS A 9 -19.70 -10.08 -12.17
C LYS A 9 -20.42 -8.79 -12.58
N PRO A 10 -20.11 -7.63 -11.98
CA PRO A 10 -20.73 -6.37 -12.38
C PRO A 10 -20.50 -6.18 -13.89
N GLN A 11 -21.59 -6.00 -14.62
CA GLN A 11 -21.56 -5.77 -16.07
C GLN A 11 -20.78 -4.48 -16.31
N ARG A 12 -19.66 -4.58 -17.05
CA ARG A 12 -18.78 -3.43 -17.30
C ARG A 12 -19.57 -2.42 -18.14
N SER A 13 -19.74 -1.21 -17.63
CA SER A 13 -20.46 -0.13 -18.34
C SER A 13 -19.84 0.12 -19.72
N THR A 14 -20.69 0.36 -20.72
CA THR A 14 -20.28 0.68 -22.09
C THR A 14 -19.47 1.97 -22.16
N ALA A 15 -18.72 2.18 -23.24
CA ALA A 15 -17.92 3.39 -23.42
C ALA A 15 -18.82 4.65 -23.47
N GLU A 16 -20.00 4.55 -24.09
CA GLU A 16 -21.00 5.60 -24.17
C GLU A 16 -21.58 5.98 -22.81
N GLU A 17 -21.96 4.99 -21.99
CA GLU A 17 -22.45 5.22 -20.62
C GLU A 17 -21.38 5.90 -19.76
N ARG A 18 -20.12 5.45 -19.84
CA ARG A 18 -19.01 6.11 -19.13
C ARG A 18 -18.82 7.54 -19.59
N GLN A 19 -18.95 7.80 -20.89
CA GLN A 19 -18.80 9.15 -21.44
C GLN A 19 -19.92 10.09 -20.95
N GLN A 20 -21.16 9.61 -20.88
CA GLN A 20 -22.27 10.38 -20.29
C GLN A 20 -22.01 10.67 -18.81
N ALA A 21 -21.60 9.66 -18.03
CA ALA A 21 -21.28 9.82 -16.61
C ALA A 21 -20.17 10.84 -16.38
N ARG A 22 -19.10 10.83 -17.19
CA ARG A 22 -18.00 11.81 -17.09
C ARG A 22 -18.45 13.24 -17.36
N LYS A 23 -19.25 13.45 -18.40
CA LYS A 23 -19.79 14.79 -18.71
C LYS A 23 -20.70 15.28 -17.59
N GLN A 24 -21.54 14.42 -17.04
CA GLN A 24 -22.39 14.79 -15.91
C GLN A 24 -21.56 15.12 -14.66
N HIS A 25 -20.58 14.28 -14.34
CA HIS A 25 -19.67 14.50 -13.22
C HIS A 25 -18.92 15.83 -13.31
N LEU A 26 -18.39 16.16 -14.50
CA LEU A 26 -17.75 17.46 -14.74
C LEU A 26 -18.72 18.63 -14.52
N LYS A 27 -19.94 18.55 -15.04
CA LYS A 27 -20.98 19.56 -14.83
C LYS A 27 -21.30 19.74 -13.34
N ASP A 28 -21.47 18.63 -12.63
CA ASP A 28 -21.76 18.64 -11.20
C ASP A 28 -20.59 19.26 -10.41
N TYR A 29 -19.35 18.91 -10.75
CA TYR A 29 -18.15 19.51 -10.17
C TYR A 29 -18.14 21.03 -10.38
N CYS A 30 -18.28 21.48 -11.64
CA CYS A 30 -18.23 22.90 -11.98
C CYS A 30 -19.38 23.71 -11.35
N SER A 31 -20.56 23.11 -11.13
CA SER A 31 -21.66 23.79 -10.43
C SER A 31 -21.39 24.07 -8.94
N LYS A 32 -20.44 23.35 -8.33
CA LYS A 32 -20.15 23.39 -6.89
C LYS A 32 -18.87 24.11 -6.54
N HIS A 33 -18.03 24.45 -7.52
CA HIS A 33 -16.70 25.00 -7.30
C HIS A 33 -16.52 26.33 -8.04
N SER A 34 -15.75 27.22 -7.44
CA SER A 34 -15.32 28.46 -8.08
C SER A 34 -14.13 28.19 -9.01
N PHE A 35 -14.16 28.74 -10.22
CA PHE A 35 -13.10 28.61 -11.22
C PHE A 35 -12.90 29.94 -11.96
N LYS A 36 -11.78 30.08 -12.65
CA LYS A 36 -11.52 31.25 -13.49
C LYS A 36 -12.47 31.24 -14.70
N THR A 37 -13.47 32.14 -14.68
CA THR A 37 -14.52 32.20 -15.71
C THR A 37 -14.05 32.79 -17.04
N ASN A 38 -13.07 33.71 -17.01
CA ASN A 38 -12.53 34.39 -18.19
C ASN A 38 -11.02 34.14 -18.31
N PRO A 39 -10.58 32.97 -18.82
CA PRO A 39 -9.18 32.74 -19.12
C PRO A 39 -8.72 33.65 -20.26
N SER A 40 -7.49 34.17 -20.16
CA SER A 40 -6.87 34.90 -21.27
C SER A 40 -6.70 33.94 -22.46
N PRO A 41 -6.91 34.37 -23.71
CA PRO A 41 -6.66 33.53 -24.88
C PRO A 41 -5.28 32.85 -24.84
N LYS A 42 -4.24 33.55 -24.36
CA LYS A 42 -2.87 33.01 -24.24
C LYS A 42 -2.71 31.86 -23.23
N GLU A 43 -3.69 31.65 -22.35
CA GLU A 43 -3.70 30.55 -21.37
C GLU A 43 -4.33 29.28 -21.94
N ILE A 44 -5.06 29.39 -23.06
CA ILE A 44 -5.84 28.30 -23.63
C ILE A 44 -4.96 27.36 -24.48
N HIS A 45 -4.73 26.14 -24.02
CA HIS A 45 -3.89 25.15 -24.71
C HIS A 45 -4.67 24.26 -25.71
N ILE A 46 -5.44 24.88 -26.61
CA ILE A 46 -6.34 24.21 -27.54
C ILE A 46 -5.84 24.33 -28.97
N ALA A 47 -5.64 23.17 -29.63
CA ALA A 47 -5.46 23.12 -31.08
C ALA A 47 -6.79 23.27 -31.80
N VAL A 48 -6.77 24.04 -32.87
CA VAL A 48 -7.87 24.16 -33.82
C VAL A 48 -7.55 23.36 -35.07
N ASP A 49 -8.46 22.47 -35.47
CA ASP A 49 -8.44 21.85 -36.79
C ASP A 49 -9.67 22.33 -37.58
N ASP A 50 -9.46 23.34 -38.44
CA ASP A 50 -10.53 23.95 -39.24
C ASP A 50 -11.03 23.03 -40.37
N GLU A 51 -10.26 22.01 -40.76
CA GLU A 51 -10.61 21.05 -41.81
C GLU A 51 -11.51 19.95 -41.24
N LEU A 52 -11.14 19.41 -40.08
CA LEU A 52 -11.90 18.36 -39.39
C LEU A 52 -12.92 18.91 -38.38
N LYS A 53 -12.99 20.24 -38.22
CA LYS A 53 -13.93 20.95 -37.35
C LYS A 53 -13.92 20.48 -35.90
N PHE A 54 -12.72 20.33 -35.32
CA PHE A 54 -12.56 19.99 -33.90
C PHE A 54 -11.64 20.95 -33.13
N LEU A 55 -11.84 20.95 -31.82
CA LEU A 55 -10.99 21.59 -30.82
C LEU A 55 -10.40 20.52 -29.90
N TYR A 56 -9.07 20.42 -29.87
CA TYR A 56 -8.35 19.44 -29.04
C TYR A 56 -7.57 20.15 -27.94
N CYS A 57 -7.90 19.93 -26.66
CA CYS A 57 -7.01 20.37 -25.58
C CYS A 57 -5.83 19.40 -25.43
N ILE A 58 -4.62 19.87 -25.75
CA ILE A 58 -3.49 18.97 -25.92
C ILE A 58 -2.73 18.77 -24.61
N VAL A 59 -3.33 18.03 -23.70
CA VAL A 59 -2.68 17.73 -22.43
C VAL A 59 -1.48 16.79 -22.65
N PRO A 60 -0.27 17.07 -22.15
CA PRO A 60 0.82 16.12 -22.24
C PRO A 60 0.61 14.89 -21.35
N LYS A 61 1.18 13.75 -21.77
CA LYS A 61 1.23 12.47 -21.01
C LYS A 61 -0.10 11.72 -20.88
N VAL A 62 -1.07 12.09 -21.71
CA VAL A 62 -2.37 11.42 -21.91
C VAL A 62 -2.48 10.82 -23.32
N ALA A 63 -1.39 10.25 -23.84
CA ALA A 63 -1.25 9.81 -25.25
C ALA A 63 -1.28 10.93 -26.31
N SER A 64 -1.00 12.18 -25.93
CA SER A 64 -1.01 13.34 -26.85
C SER A 64 -0.12 13.20 -28.09
N SER A 65 1.04 12.54 -27.97
CA SER A 65 1.91 12.29 -29.12
C SER A 65 1.28 11.29 -30.09
N THR A 66 0.56 10.29 -29.58
CA THR A 66 -0.16 9.31 -30.38
C THR A 66 -1.35 9.93 -31.09
N TRP A 67 -2.17 10.72 -30.38
CA TRP A 67 -3.28 11.47 -30.98
C TRP A 67 -2.81 12.37 -32.12
N LYS A 68 -1.70 13.08 -31.93
CA LYS A 68 -1.08 13.86 -33.01
C LYS A 68 -0.75 13.00 -34.24
N THR A 69 -0.18 11.81 -34.05
CA THR A 69 0.11 10.89 -35.18
C THR A 69 -1.16 10.41 -35.87
N VAL A 70 -2.21 10.10 -35.11
CA VAL A 70 -3.52 9.70 -35.63
C VAL A 70 -4.12 10.81 -36.49
N PHE A 71 -4.19 12.04 -35.99
CA PHE A 71 -4.73 13.18 -36.75
C PHE A 71 -3.82 13.63 -37.92
N ALA A 72 -2.51 13.36 -37.86
CA ALA A 72 -1.65 13.62 -39.01
C ALA A 72 -1.96 12.63 -40.15
N ALA A 73 -2.30 11.38 -39.82
CA ALA A 73 -2.65 10.36 -40.79
C ALA A 73 -3.98 10.66 -41.51
N THR A 74 -4.98 11.21 -40.80
CA THR A 74 -6.27 11.60 -41.41
C THR A 74 -6.10 12.66 -42.52
N ARG A 75 -5.04 13.47 -42.45
CA ARG A 75 -4.70 14.53 -43.42
C ARG A 75 -3.58 14.13 -44.39
N LYS A 76 -3.17 12.85 -44.41
CA LYS A 76 -2.04 12.33 -45.22
C LYS A 76 -0.73 13.11 -45.04
N LEU A 77 -0.53 13.67 -43.85
CA LEU A 77 0.65 14.46 -43.51
C LEU A 77 1.84 13.56 -43.13
N ARG A 78 3.07 14.03 -43.40
CA ARG A 78 4.30 13.29 -43.02
C ARG A 78 4.36 13.10 -41.49
N ARG A 79 4.82 11.93 -41.04
CA ARG A 79 4.90 11.53 -39.61
C ARG A 79 5.73 12.46 -38.70
N GLN A 80 6.59 13.33 -39.25
CA GLN A 80 7.52 14.18 -38.47
C GLN A 80 7.14 15.67 -38.39
N ILE A 81 5.92 16.07 -38.78
CA ILE A 81 5.51 17.49 -38.67
C ILE A 81 5.48 17.92 -37.20
N SER A 82 6.00 19.11 -36.87
CA SER A 82 5.93 19.68 -35.52
C SER A 82 4.48 19.97 -35.10
N ARG A 83 4.18 19.96 -33.79
CA ARG A 83 2.82 20.32 -33.32
C ARG A 83 2.42 21.74 -33.75
N TRP A 84 3.37 22.67 -33.65
CA TRP A 84 3.22 24.07 -34.04
C TRP A 84 3.05 24.28 -35.55
N GLN A 85 3.42 23.28 -36.35
CA GLN A 85 3.20 23.29 -37.80
C GLN A 85 1.89 22.61 -38.19
N MET A 86 1.31 21.82 -37.29
CA MET A 86 0.12 21.03 -37.57
C MET A 86 -1.17 21.79 -37.25
N TRP A 87 -1.20 22.49 -36.12
CA TRP A 87 -2.37 23.23 -35.65
C TRP A 87 -2.00 24.63 -35.22
N LYS A 88 -2.90 25.57 -35.55
CA LYS A 88 -2.96 26.89 -34.94
C LYS A 88 -3.62 26.77 -33.57
N LEU A 89 -3.14 27.50 -32.58
CA LEU A 89 -3.80 27.55 -31.26
C LEU A 89 -5.05 28.43 -31.34
N LEU A 90 -6.07 28.08 -30.55
CA LEU A 90 -7.30 28.86 -30.45
C LEU A 90 -7.00 30.31 -30.04
N ALA A 91 -5.98 30.51 -29.20
CA ALA A 91 -5.45 31.79 -28.75
C ALA A 91 -5.01 32.77 -29.85
N GLU A 92 -4.77 32.27 -31.06
CA GLU A 92 -4.22 33.03 -32.18
C GLU A 92 -5.32 33.54 -33.15
N TYR A 93 -6.59 33.31 -32.83
CA TYR A 93 -7.76 33.77 -33.61
C TYR A 93 -8.40 35.01 -32.98
N SER A 94 -9.23 35.74 -33.73
CA SER A 94 -10.03 36.86 -33.18
C SER A 94 -11.09 36.37 -32.19
N GLU A 95 -11.65 37.26 -31.38
CA GLU A 95 -12.68 36.88 -30.39
C GLU A 95 -13.95 36.30 -31.06
N GLU A 96 -14.34 36.85 -32.21
CA GLU A 96 -15.47 36.35 -33.01
C GLU A 96 -15.18 34.95 -33.56
N GLU A 97 -13.96 34.75 -34.06
CA GLU A 97 -13.49 33.48 -34.60
C GLU A 97 -13.37 32.39 -33.52
N ILE A 98 -12.95 32.77 -32.31
CA ILE A 98 -12.90 31.90 -31.14
C ILE A 98 -14.32 31.48 -30.76
N THR A 99 -15.24 32.44 -30.65
CA THR A 99 -16.65 32.20 -30.30
C THR A 99 -17.33 31.27 -31.29
N LEU A 100 -17.14 31.52 -32.60
CA LEU A 100 -17.65 30.66 -33.67
C LEU A 100 -17.20 29.21 -33.49
N ARG A 101 -15.90 28.99 -33.25
CA ARG A 101 -15.31 27.64 -33.12
C ARG A 101 -15.76 26.94 -31.84
N LEU A 102 -15.77 27.65 -30.71
CA LEU A 102 -16.28 27.10 -29.45
C LEU A 102 -17.73 26.64 -29.58
N ASN A 103 -18.56 27.37 -30.33
CA ASN A 103 -19.97 27.04 -30.53
C ASN A 103 -20.20 25.92 -31.56
N THR A 104 -19.34 25.78 -32.57
CA THR A 104 -19.63 24.92 -33.74
C THR A 104 -18.73 23.69 -33.88
N TYR A 105 -17.54 23.66 -33.28
CA TYR A 105 -16.57 22.57 -33.50
C TYR A 105 -16.70 21.50 -32.42
N PHE A 106 -16.39 20.24 -32.76
CA PHE A 106 -16.36 19.14 -31.80
C PHE A 106 -15.19 19.29 -30.81
N LYS A 107 -15.46 19.37 -29.51
CA LYS A 107 -14.46 19.66 -28.46
C LYS A 107 -14.09 18.39 -27.69
N PHE A 108 -12.81 18.08 -27.55
CA PHE A 108 -12.40 16.93 -26.74
C PHE A 108 -11.13 17.14 -25.93
N ILE A 109 -11.07 16.42 -24.81
CA ILE A 109 -9.94 16.36 -23.89
C ILE A 109 -9.65 14.91 -23.52
N PHE A 110 -8.37 14.59 -23.33
CA PHE A 110 -7.95 13.36 -22.65
C PHE A 110 -7.24 13.71 -21.34
N VAL A 111 -7.56 12.96 -20.30
CA VAL A 111 -6.99 13.09 -18.96
C VAL A 111 -6.33 11.80 -18.52
N ARG A 112 -5.61 11.85 -17.40
CA ARG A 112 -4.96 10.72 -16.75
C ARG A 112 -4.87 11.00 -15.26
N GLU A 113 -4.82 9.96 -14.44
CA GLU A 113 -4.55 10.08 -13.02
C GLU A 113 -3.37 11.05 -12.74
N PRO A 114 -3.56 12.10 -11.92
CA PRO A 114 -2.60 13.20 -11.78
C PRO A 114 -1.18 12.76 -11.39
N LEU A 115 -1.02 11.82 -10.45
CA LEU A 115 0.30 11.41 -9.96
C LEU A 115 1.07 10.58 -10.99
N GLN A 116 0.38 9.71 -11.72
CA GLN A 116 0.91 8.97 -12.87
C GLN A 116 1.31 9.92 -14.00
N ARG A 117 0.49 10.93 -14.30
CA ARG A 117 0.80 11.95 -15.31
C ARG A 117 2.08 12.69 -14.94
N LEU A 118 2.20 13.11 -13.69
CA LEU A 118 3.36 13.82 -13.17
C LEU A 118 4.65 12.98 -13.22
N LEU A 119 4.58 11.70 -12.79
CA LEU A 119 5.72 10.79 -12.88
C LEU A 119 6.13 10.53 -14.34
N SER A 120 5.16 10.38 -15.24
CA SER A 120 5.42 10.25 -16.68
C SER A 120 6.09 11.49 -17.27
N ALA A 121 5.71 12.69 -16.80
CA ALA A 121 6.34 13.95 -17.17
C ALA A 121 7.80 13.99 -16.70
N TYR A 122 8.07 13.67 -15.42
CA TYR A 122 9.41 13.61 -14.86
C TYR A 122 10.31 12.65 -15.65
N LYS A 123 9.90 11.39 -15.81
CA LYS A 123 10.67 10.38 -16.54
C LYS A 123 11.00 10.82 -17.96
N ASN A 124 10.05 11.44 -18.66
CA ASN A 124 10.31 11.88 -20.02
C ASN A 124 11.20 13.13 -20.10
N LYS A 125 11.00 14.13 -19.23
CA LYS A 125 11.64 15.44 -19.35
C LYS A 125 12.95 15.56 -18.60
N PHE A 126 13.15 14.78 -17.55
CA PHE A 126 14.35 14.84 -16.71
C PHE A 126 15.28 13.65 -16.89
N ILE A 127 14.76 12.50 -17.35
CA ILE A 127 15.58 11.30 -17.59
C ILE A 127 15.80 11.07 -19.09
N GLN A 128 14.72 10.93 -19.88
CA GLN A 128 14.84 10.55 -21.29
C GLN A 128 15.30 11.69 -22.21
N LEU A 129 14.94 12.93 -21.89
CA LEU A 129 15.22 14.13 -22.69
C LEU A 129 15.92 15.20 -21.84
N PRO A 130 17.14 14.95 -21.35
CA PRO A 130 17.81 15.86 -20.42
C PRO A 130 18.06 17.25 -21.02
N GLY A 131 18.18 17.39 -22.34
CA GLY A 131 18.26 18.71 -22.98
C GLY A 131 17.05 19.61 -22.71
N TYR A 132 15.85 19.04 -22.58
CA TYR A 132 14.61 19.80 -22.31
C TYR A 132 14.63 20.48 -20.93
N SER A 133 15.15 19.79 -19.91
CA SER A 133 15.11 20.26 -18.53
C SER A 133 16.40 20.91 -18.06
N ALA A 134 17.40 21.15 -18.91
CA ALA A 134 18.71 21.68 -18.52
C ALA A 134 18.61 22.95 -17.65
N LYS A 135 17.91 23.98 -18.13
CA LYS A 135 17.70 25.24 -17.37
C LYS A 135 16.86 25.02 -16.12
N ILE A 136 15.84 24.15 -16.19
CA ILE A 136 14.96 23.86 -15.04
C ILE A 136 15.76 23.18 -13.93
N ARG A 137 16.65 22.24 -14.27
CA ARG A 137 17.52 21.55 -13.32
C ARG A 137 18.48 22.51 -12.64
N GLN A 138 19.08 23.45 -13.38
CA GLN A 138 19.95 24.47 -12.80
C GLN A 138 19.21 25.27 -11.71
N VAL A 139 17.99 25.74 -12.00
CA VAL A 139 17.17 26.47 -11.02
C VAL A 139 16.83 25.62 -9.79
N ILE A 140 16.45 24.36 -9.98
CA ILE A 140 16.11 23.45 -8.86
C ILE A 140 17.34 23.18 -7.98
N ILE A 141 18.50 22.94 -8.58
CA ILE A 141 19.74 22.68 -7.84
C ILE A 141 20.19 23.92 -7.06
N GLN A 142 20.12 25.11 -7.67
CA GLN A 142 20.44 26.37 -6.99
C GLN A 142 19.54 26.63 -5.79
N ASP A 143 18.26 26.24 -5.87
CA ASP A 143 17.30 26.40 -4.77
C ASP A 143 17.49 25.36 -3.66
N LEU A 144 17.64 24.07 -4.02
CA LEU A 144 17.62 22.97 -3.05
C LEU A 144 19.00 22.59 -2.49
N ARG A 145 20.07 22.70 -3.31
CA ARG A 145 21.43 22.32 -2.94
C ARG A 145 22.48 23.21 -3.64
N PRO A 146 22.54 24.51 -3.32
CA PRO A 146 23.38 25.49 -4.02
C PRO A 146 24.88 25.16 -4.01
N LEU A 147 25.37 24.43 -3.00
CA LEU A 147 26.78 24.01 -2.92
C LEU A 147 27.15 22.95 -3.97
N ASP A 148 26.17 22.21 -4.50
CA ASP A 148 26.38 21.18 -5.52
C ASP A 148 26.14 21.70 -6.95
N PHE A 149 25.85 23.00 -7.09
CA PHE A 149 25.54 23.60 -8.39
C PHE A 149 26.79 23.69 -9.26
N ASP A 150 26.73 23.09 -10.45
CA ASP A 150 27.75 23.23 -11.48
C ASP A 150 27.14 23.88 -12.72
N PRO A 151 27.52 25.13 -13.09
CA PRO A 151 26.96 25.80 -14.26
C PRO A 151 27.19 25.05 -15.58
N ASN A 152 28.24 24.23 -15.65
CA ASN A 152 28.60 23.43 -16.82
C ASN A 152 28.23 21.95 -16.68
N GLY A 153 27.72 21.55 -15.51
CA GLY A 153 27.38 20.17 -15.19
C GLY A 153 25.98 19.74 -15.63
N GLU A 154 25.73 18.43 -15.59
CA GLU A 154 24.43 17.88 -15.98
C GLU A 154 23.32 18.20 -14.96
N ASN A 155 23.67 18.56 -13.72
CA ASN A 155 22.77 19.00 -12.66
C ASN A 155 21.59 18.03 -12.43
N TYR A 156 21.87 16.73 -12.32
CA TYR A 156 20.81 15.72 -12.17
C TYR A 156 19.93 15.99 -10.96
N ILE A 157 18.61 15.81 -11.14
CA ILE A 157 17.63 15.91 -10.06
C ILE A 157 16.92 14.57 -9.88
N SER A 158 16.77 14.16 -8.63
CA SER A 158 15.92 13.04 -8.25
C SER A 158 14.43 13.41 -8.37
N PHE A 159 13.56 12.40 -8.34
CA PHE A 159 12.12 12.64 -8.31
C PHE A 159 11.68 13.32 -7.01
N ALA A 160 12.34 13.01 -5.89
CA ALA A 160 12.04 13.63 -4.61
C ALA A 160 12.33 15.15 -4.63
N GLU A 161 13.48 15.55 -5.17
CA GLU A 161 13.83 16.97 -5.36
C GLU A 161 12.88 17.67 -6.34
N PHE A 162 12.52 17.00 -7.44
CA PHE A 162 11.52 17.50 -8.39
C PHE A 162 10.18 17.81 -7.69
N ILE A 163 9.67 16.90 -6.86
CA ILE A 163 8.42 17.11 -6.12
C ILE A 163 8.58 18.14 -5.01
N GLN A 164 9.68 18.12 -4.27
CA GLN A 164 9.98 19.12 -3.25
C GLN A 164 9.95 20.55 -3.82
N TYR A 165 10.55 20.76 -4.99
CA TYR A 165 10.56 22.07 -5.64
C TYR A 165 9.17 22.48 -6.15
N PHE A 166 8.52 21.63 -6.94
CA PHE A 166 7.25 22.00 -7.60
C PHE A 166 6.03 21.97 -6.68
N SER A 167 6.08 21.28 -5.54
CA SER A 167 5.03 21.38 -4.52
C SER A 167 5.01 22.73 -3.79
N ASN A 168 6.10 23.50 -3.86
CA ASN A 168 6.18 24.85 -3.30
C ASN A 168 6.12 25.95 -4.37
N ASN A 169 6.39 25.61 -5.64
CA ASN A 169 6.43 26.56 -6.76
C ASN A 169 5.44 26.15 -7.85
N ILE A 170 4.35 26.91 -8.01
CA ILE A 170 3.34 26.66 -9.05
C ILE A 170 3.99 26.90 -10.42
N SER A 171 4.17 25.83 -11.18
CA SER A 171 4.81 25.88 -12.49
C SER A 171 3.80 26.11 -13.61
N ARG A 172 4.13 27.02 -14.53
CA ARG A 172 3.37 27.21 -15.78
C ARG A 172 3.68 26.15 -16.85
N ASN A 173 4.52 25.16 -16.55
CA ASN A 173 4.92 24.17 -17.55
C ASN A 173 3.78 23.19 -17.86
N GLN A 174 3.32 23.18 -19.11
CA GLN A 174 2.26 22.31 -19.61
C GLN A 174 2.39 20.81 -19.28
N HIS A 175 3.60 20.29 -19.05
CA HIS A 175 3.81 18.87 -18.77
C HIS A 175 3.34 18.44 -17.38
N TRP A 176 3.28 19.37 -16.42
CA TRP A 176 2.88 19.14 -15.03
C TRP A 176 2.03 20.30 -14.49
N ARG A 177 1.31 20.98 -15.38
CA ARG A 177 0.30 21.97 -15.01
C ARG A 177 -1.07 21.30 -14.91
N GLN A 178 -1.91 21.81 -14.02
CA GLN A 178 -3.26 21.31 -13.76
C GLN A 178 -4.13 21.33 -15.02
N PHE A 179 -5.10 20.42 -15.10
CA PHE A 179 -6.06 20.39 -16.20
C PHE A 179 -6.95 21.62 -16.20
N GLU A 180 -7.36 22.09 -15.02
CA GLU A 180 -8.17 23.31 -14.85
C GLU A 180 -7.54 24.52 -15.55
N ASP A 181 -6.23 24.65 -15.38
CA ASP A 181 -5.42 25.76 -15.87
C ASP A 181 -5.01 25.64 -17.34
N LEU A 182 -4.97 24.42 -17.88
CA LEU A 182 -4.54 24.17 -19.27
C LEU A 182 -5.71 24.18 -20.25
N CYS A 183 -6.86 23.68 -19.79
CA CYS A 183 -7.97 23.31 -20.66
C CYS A 183 -9.30 23.95 -20.28
N HIS A 184 -9.38 24.63 -19.12
CA HIS A 184 -10.58 25.32 -18.64
C HIS A 184 -11.89 24.52 -18.81
N PRO A 185 -11.97 23.28 -18.33
CA PRO A 185 -13.12 22.38 -18.53
C PRO A 185 -14.42 22.83 -17.87
N CYS A 186 -14.38 23.80 -16.96
CA CYS A 186 -15.59 24.45 -16.44
C CYS A 186 -16.06 25.65 -17.27
N VAL A 187 -15.23 26.13 -18.21
CA VAL A 187 -15.56 27.23 -19.14
C VAL A 187 -15.90 26.68 -20.52
N ILE A 188 -15.29 25.57 -20.92
CA ILE A 188 -15.47 24.95 -22.23
C ILE A 188 -16.32 23.70 -22.10
N ASP A 189 -17.46 23.67 -22.79
CA ASP A 189 -18.33 22.49 -22.85
C ASP A 189 -17.72 21.43 -23.79
N TYR A 190 -16.94 20.51 -23.22
CA TYR A 190 -16.31 19.42 -23.96
C TYR A 190 -17.36 18.39 -24.42
N ASP A 191 -17.33 18.07 -25.72
CA ASP A 191 -18.15 17.03 -26.32
C ASP A 191 -17.68 15.62 -25.93
N PHE A 192 -16.37 15.45 -25.71
CA PHE A 192 -15.75 14.18 -25.32
C PHE A 192 -14.67 14.31 -24.23
N ILE A 193 -14.67 13.39 -23.25
CA ILE A 193 -13.73 13.33 -22.11
C ILE A 193 -13.16 11.91 -22.02
N GLY A 194 -12.00 11.71 -22.63
CA GLY A 194 -11.29 10.44 -22.59
C GLY A 194 -10.38 10.31 -21.36
N HIS A 195 -10.24 9.10 -20.84
CA HIS A 195 -9.22 8.80 -19.83
C HIS A 195 -8.15 7.90 -20.44
N LEU A 196 -6.89 8.10 -20.07
CA LEU A 196 -5.81 7.24 -20.56
C LEU A 196 -6.02 5.77 -20.12
N GLU A 197 -6.59 5.58 -18.93
CA GLU A 197 -6.87 4.29 -18.31
C GLU A 197 -7.93 3.48 -19.07
N THR A 198 -8.78 4.14 -19.86
CA THR A 198 -9.81 3.52 -20.71
C THR A 198 -9.61 3.82 -22.19
N LEU A 199 -8.38 4.20 -22.59
CA LEU A 199 -8.06 4.65 -23.95
C LEU A 199 -8.41 3.60 -25.03
N GLU A 200 -8.36 2.32 -24.69
CA GLU A 200 -8.70 1.21 -25.60
C GLU A 200 -10.14 1.28 -26.10
N ASP A 201 -11.06 1.66 -25.21
CA ASP A 201 -12.47 1.84 -25.53
C ASP A 201 -12.76 3.27 -26.00
N ASP A 202 -12.11 4.26 -25.37
CA ASP A 202 -12.42 5.68 -25.59
C ASP A 202 -11.92 6.19 -26.95
N ALA A 203 -10.79 5.66 -27.45
CA ALA A 203 -10.23 6.14 -28.72
C ALA A 203 -11.09 5.78 -29.94
N PRO A 204 -11.58 4.54 -30.13
CA PRO A 204 -12.52 4.22 -31.20
C PRO A 204 -13.82 5.03 -31.09
N LEU A 205 -14.34 5.22 -29.87
CA LEU A 205 -15.57 5.99 -29.66
C LEU A 205 -15.38 7.48 -30.04
N LEU A 206 -14.24 8.07 -29.69
CA LEU A 206 -13.90 9.44 -30.10
C LEU A 206 -13.89 9.57 -31.62
N LEU A 207 -13.17 8.69 -32.32
CA LEU A 207 -13.04 8.73 -33.78
C LEU A 207 -14.40 8.65 -34.47
N LYS A 208 -15.27 7.76 -33.98
CA LYS A 208 -16.66 7.62 -34.45
C LYS A 208 -17.49 8.88 -34.18
N LYS A 209 -17.41 9.46 -32.97
CA LYS A 209 -18.14 10.69 -32.63
C LYS A 209 -17.64 11.93 -33.38
N ALA A 210 -16.37 11.95 -33.74
CA ALA A 210 -15.76 13.00 -34.56
C ALA A 210 -15.97 12.78 -36.07
N GLY A 211 -16.57 11.66 -36.50
CA GLY A 211 -16.84 11.36 -37.91
C GLY A 211 -15.58 11.13 -38.75
N ILE A 212 -14.55 10.53 -38.15
CA ILE A 212 -13.24 10.28 -38.79
C ILE A 212 -12.74 8.84 -38.62
N ASP A 213 -13.61 7.93 -38.17
CA ASP A 213 -13.33 6.51 -38.01
C ASP A 213 -13.12 5.77 -39.34
N ASP A 214 -13.56 6.36 -40.45
CA ASP A 214 -13.26 5.93 -41.82
C ASP A 214 -11.85 6.32 -42.29
N ARG A 215 -11.22 7.31 -41.64
CA ARG A 215 -9.92 7.90 -42.05
C ARG A 215 -8.74 7.47 -41.20
N ALA A 216 -8.98 7.09 -39.94
CA ALA A 216 -7.92 6.66 -39.05
C ALA A 216 -8.40 5.69 -37.98
N THR A 217 -7.47 4.87 -37.50
CA THR A 217 -7.65 3.98 -36.36
C THR A 217 -6.59 4.30 -35.30
N PHE A 218 -6.96 4.14 -34.03
CA PHE A 218 -6.00 4.30 -32.95
C PHE A 218 -5.03 3.09 -32.93
N PRO A 219 -3.71 3.28 -32.82
CA PRO A 219 -2.75 2.18 -32.81
C PRO A 219 -2.84 1.35 -31.52
N PRO A 220 -2.27 0.13 -31.49
CA PRO A 220 -2.22 -0.70 -30.28
C PRO A 220 -1.64 0.05 -29.08
N ILE A 221 -2.28 -0.13 -27.92
CA ILE A 221 -1.92 0.57 -26.69
C ILE A 221 -0.87 -0.23 -25.92
N HIS A 222 0.26 0.40 -25.63
CA HIS A 222 1.29 -0.17 -24.77
C HIS A 222 1.07 0.22 -23.30
N LYS A 223 1.49 -0.65 -22.37
CA LYS A 223 1.31 -0.44 -20.92
C LYS A 223 1.84 0.93 -20.48
N ALA A 224 0.99 1.71 -19.82
CA ALA A 224 1.35 2.98 -19.21
C ALA A 224 2.17 2.75 -17.92
N THR A 225 2.61 3.85 -17.27
CA THR A 225 3.16 3.82 -15.90
C THR A 225 2.16 3.14 -14.98
N GLY A 226 2.48 1.94 -14.50
CA GLY A 226 1.62 1.18 -13.59
C GLY A 226 1.70 1.67 -12.15
N GLU A 227 0.73 1.28 -11.34
CA GLU A 227 0.62 1.65 -9.92
C GLU A 227 1.86 1.27 -9.10
N SER A 228 2.47 0.12 -9.36
CA SER A 228 3.68 -0.33 -8.67
C SER A 228 4.87 0.62 -8.90
N GLU A 229 4.97 1.20 -10.10
CA GLU A 229 5.99 2.19 -10.41
C GLU A 229 5.70 3.52 -9.72
N VAL A 230 4.43 3.96 -9.69
CA VAL A 230 4.02 5.16 -8.92
C VAL A 230 4.43 4.99 -7.46
N LEU A 231 4.06 3.87 -6.84
CA LEU A 231 4.39 3.60 -5.44
C LEU A 231 5.91 3.61 -5.19
N LYS A 232 6.70 3.00 -6.07
CA LYS A 232 8.17 3.01 -5.96
C LYS A 232 8.73 4.42 -5.88
N TYR A 233 8.27 5.32 -6.74
CA TYR A 233 8.77 6.70 -6.78
C TYR A 233 8.23 7.56 -5.65
N TYR A 234 6.90 7.57 -5.45
CA TYR A 234 6.26 8.44 -4.48
C TYR A 234 6.52 8.05 -3.03
N SER A 235 6.76 6.76 -2.76
CA SER A 235 7.04 6.33 -1.40
C SER A 235 8.34 6.96 -0.87
N GLN A 236 9.27 7.39 -1.73
CA GLN A 236 10.53 8.06 -1.34
C GLN A 236 10.34 9.52 -0.92
N ILE A 237 9.14 10.08 -1.11
CA ILE A 237 8.85 11.50 -0.90
C ILE A 237 8.35 11.73 0.53
N PRO A 238 8.86 12.74 1.25
CA PRO A 238 8.29 13.16 2.53
C PRO A 238 6.81 13.50 2.41
N ARG A 239 6.01 13.06 3.41
CA ARG A 239 4.54 13.23 3.36
C ARG A 239 4.10 14.68 3.26
N SER A 240 4.83 15.62 3.86
CA SER A 240 4.54 17.05 3.77
C SER A 240 4.47 17.52 2.32
N TYR A 241 5.38 17.06 1.46
CA TYR A 241 5.37 17.37 0.03
C TYR A 241 4.28 16.60 -0.71
N ILE A 242 3.98 15.36 -0.33
CA ILE A 242 2.85 14.62 -0.91
C ILE A 242 1.52 15.31 -0.61
N SER A 243 1.31 15.79 0.62
CA SER A 243 0.10 16.53 1.01
C SER A 243 -0.01 17.85 0.24
N LYS A 244 1.05 18.64 0.17
CA LYS A 244 1.08 19.87 -0.64
C LYS A 244 0.76 19.60 -2.11
N LEU A 245 1.36 18.55 -2.67
CA LEU A 245 1.11 18.13 -4.05
C LEU A 245 -0.34 17.66 -4.25
N GLY A 246 -0.90 16.91 -3.31
CA GLY A 246 -2.29 16.48 -3.32
C GLY A 246 -3.25 17.65 -3.37
N GLU A 247 -3.04 18.66 -2.53
CA GLU A 247 -3.83 19.90 -2.56
C GLU A 247 -3.65 20.67 -3.87
N LEU A 248 -2.42 20.75 -4.38
CA LEU A 248 -2.12 21.42 -5.65
C LEU A 248 -2.88 20.82 -6.85
N TYR A 249 -3.14 19.52 -6.81
CA TYR A 249 -3.87 18.77 -7.85
C TYR A 249 -5.30 18.38 -7.42
N ARG A 250 -5.81 18.90 -6.31
CA ARG A 250 -7.11 18.51 -5.76
C ARG A 250 -8.23 18.64 -6.79
N SER A 251 -8.31 19.79 -7.45
CA SER A 251 -9.28 20.03 -8.53
C SER A 251 -9.16 18.98 -9.63
N ASP A 252 -7.95 18.63 -10.07
CA ASP A 252 -7.74 17.65 -11.14
C ASP A 252 -8.26 16.25 -10.78
N PHE A 253 -8.09 15.84 -9.51
CA PHE A 253 -8.64 14.57 -9.03
C PHE A 253 -10.17 14.61 -9.03
N GLU A 254 -10.72 15.61 -8.34
CA GLU A 254 -12.15 15.71 -8.08
C GLU A 254 -12.94 15.96 -9.38
N MET A 255 -12.45 16.82 -10.26
CA MET A 255 -13.10 17.22 -11.52
C MET A 255 -13.24 16.08 -12.52
N PHE A 256 -12.28 15.15 -12.56
CA PHE A 256 -12.30 14.01 -13.48
C PHE A 256 -12.61 12.69 -12.79
N GLY A 257 -13.03 12.72 -11.52
CA GLY A 257 -13.49 11.52 -10.79
C GLY A 257 -12.37 10.52 -10.49
N TYR A 258 -11.13 10.98 -10.33
CA TYR A 258 -10.04 10.14 -9.81
C TYR A 258 -10.11 10.06 -8.29
N GLU A 259 -9.69 8.92 -7.74
CA GLU A 259 -9.50 8.81 -6.29
C GLU A 259 -8.39 9.78 -5.84
N TYR A 260 -8.69 10.61 -4.84
CA TYR A 260 -7.71 11.55 -4.28
C TYR A 260 -6.47 10.81 -3.77
N LEU A 261 -5.29 11.19 -4.29
CA LEU A 261 -3.98 10.53 -4.10
C LEU A 261 -3.88 9.10 -4.64
N GLY A 262 -4.92 8.59 -5.30
CA GLY A 262 -4.95 7.35 -6.07
C GLY A 262 -4.07 6.22 -5.50
N PRO A 263 -3.10 5.68 -6.27
CA PRO A 263 -2.31 4.51 -5.86
C PRO A 263 -1.47 4.67 -4.58
N ILE A 264 -1.22 5.89 -4.11
CA ILE A 264 -0.35 6.15 -2.96
C ILE A 264 -1.13 6.40 -1.67
N LYS A 265 -2.46 6.53 -1.74
CA LYS A 265 -3.33 6.70 -0.58
C LYS A 265 -3.16 5.57 0.43
N SER A 266 -3.08 4.33 -0.05
CA SER A 266 -2.82 3.15 0.78
C SER A 266 -1.51 3.28 1.56
N TYR A 267 -0.41 3.67 0.92
CA TYR A 267 0.90 3.91 1.56
C TYR A 267 0.86 4.99 2.65
N LEU A 268 0.14 6.09 2.40
CA LEU A 268 -0.02 7.16 3.39
C LEU A 268 -0.80 6.69 4.62
N ASN A 269 -1.85 5.88 4.40
CA ASN A 269 -2.66 5.29 5.47
C ASN A 269 -1.94 4.16 6.23
N GLN A 270 -1.07 3.40 5.56
CA GLN A 270 -0.30 2.31 6.18
C GLN A 270 0.73 2.88 7.16
N SER A 271 1.39 3.95 6.75
CA SER A 271 2.41 4.60 7.55
C SER A 271 1.82 5.44 8.69
N THR A 272 0.53 5.82 8.67
CA THR A 272 -0.19 6.27 9.88
C THR A 272 -0.53 5.12 10.81
N GLN A 273 -0.95 3.94 10.30
CA GLN A 273 -1.26 2.78 11.14
C GLN A 273 -0.04 2.27 11.92
N GLY A 274 1.12 2.12 11.26
CA GLY A 274 2.37 1.73 11.95
C GLY A 274 2.82 2.75 13.01
N ALA A 275 2.68 4.06 12.71
CA ALA A 275 2.99 5.12 13.67
C ALA A 275 2.01 5.12 14.87
N THR A 276 0.71 4.88 14.62
CA THR A 276 -0.29 4.74 15.67
C THR A 276 0.00 3.54 16.56
N ARG A 277 0.35 2.37 15.99
CA ARG A 277 0.74 1.18 16.77
C ARG A 277 1.96 1.42 17.65
N LYS A 278 3.00 2.09 17.12
CA LYS A 278 4.18 2.48 17.91
C LYS A 278 3.82 3.43 19.05
N LYS A 279 3.00 4.45 18.76
CA LYS A 279 2.52 5.39 19.79
C LYS A 279 1.71 4.66 20.87
N HIS A 280 0.82 3.76 20.48
CA HIS A 280 0.01 2.94 21.38
C HIS A 280 0.88 2.09 22.33
N LEU A 281 1.85 1.35 21.77
CA LEU A 281 2.78 0.55 22.57
C LEU A 281 3.60 1.43 23.52
N ASN A 282 4.07 2.60 23.07
CA ASN A 282 4.80 3.53 23.93
C ASN A 282 3.95 4.01 25.11
N ASN A 283 2.70 4.37 24.87
CA ASN A 283 1.77 4.78 25.93
C ASN A 283 1.52 3.64 26.93
N PHE A 284 1.37 2.41 26.44
CA PHE A 284 1.26 1.23 27.30
C PHE A 284 2.50 1.07 28.19
N CYS A 285 3.69 1.13 27.60
CA CYS A 285 4.96 0.95 28.30
C CYS A 285 5.29 2.07 29.30
N GLN A 286 4.73 3.27 29.13
CA GLN A 286 4.84 4.36 30.11
C GLN A 286 3.95 4.17 31.33
N THR A 287 2.83 3.45 31.18
CA THR A 287 1.81 3.27 32.23
C THR A 287 1.92 1.93 32.95
N HIS A 288 2.71 1.00 32.42
CA HIS A 288 2.85 -0.36 32.94
C HIS A 288 4.30 -0.69 33.26
N SER A 289 4.53 -1.27 34.45
CA SER A 289 5.83 -1.81 34.80
C SER A 289 6.16 -3.05 33.96
N TYR A 290 7.44 -3.18 33.59
CA TYR A 290 7.98 -4.32 32.87
C TYR A 290 9.31 -4.76 33.47
N LYS A 291 9.61 -6.05 33.35
CA LYS A 291 10.89 -6.61 33.83
C LYS A 291 11.99 -6.36 32.80
N ILE A 292 13.18 -5.98 33.29
CA ILE A 292 14.38 -5.90 32.47
C ILE A 292 14.82 -7.35 32.16
N PRO A 293 14.93 -7.76 30.88
CA PRO A 293 15.31 -9.11 30.51
C PRO A 293 16.78 -9.39 30.82
N VAL A 294 17.08 -10.61 31.26
CA VAL A 294 18.46 -11.12 31.28
C VAL A 294 18.90 -11.54 29.87
N ALA A 295 20.17 -11.91 29.69
CA ALA A 295 20.71 -12.24 28.37
C ALA A 295 19.91 -13.35 27.67
N ASP A 296 19.55 -14.44 28.36
CA ASP A 296 18.83 -15.58 27.75
C ASP A 296 17.40 -15.23 27.31
N ASP A 297 16.75 -14.29 27.99
CA ASP A 297 15.41 -13.82 27.61
C ASP A 297 15.40 -13.19 26.20
N LEU A 298 16.54 -12.61 25.77
CA LEU A 298 16.68 -11.93 24.48
C LEU A 298 16.94 -12.86 23.29
N LYS A 299 16.84 -14.18 23.50
CA LYS A 299 17.21 -15.17 22.48
C LYS A 299 16.28 -15.17 21.27
N PHE A 300 15.04 -14.70 21.37
CA PHE A 300 14.12 -14.62 20.22
C PHE A 300 14.37 -13.43 19.29
N ILE A 301 15.30 -12.53 19.65
CA ILE A 301 15.64 -11.37 18.84
C ILE A 301 16.79 -11.73 17.89
N LEU A 302 16.50 -11.77 16.60
CA LEU A 302 17.54 -11.90 15.57
C LEU A 302 18.21 -10.56 15.33
N VAL A 303 19.49 -10.60 15.02
CA VAL A 303 20.33 -9.43 14.75
C VAL A 303 20.99 -9.59 13.38
N ASP A 304 20.85 -8.58 12.53
CA ASP A 304 21.64 -8.44 11.31
C ASP A 304 22.58 -7.23 11.43
N ASP A 305 23.85 -7.51 11.74
CA ASP A 305 24.87 -6.47 11.90
C ASP A 305 25.27 -5.80 10.58
N LYS A 306 25.04 -6.43 9.43
CA LYS A 306 25.39 -5.90 8.11
C LYS A 306 24.39 -4.84 7.66
N ASN A 307 23.11 -5.12 7.88
CA ASN A 307 21.99 -4.28 7.46
C ASN A 307 21.40 -3.45 8.61
N LYS A 308 21.96 -3.59 9.82
CA LYS A 308 21.62 -2.78 11.01
C LYS A 308 20.14 -2.87 11.42
N PHE A 309 19.57 -4.07 11.36
CA PHE A 309 18.21 -4.31 11.85
C PHE A 309 18.12 -5.45 12.87
N MET A 310 17.01 -5.47 13.62
CA MET A 310 16.66 -6.52 14.58
C MET A 310 15.21 -6.95 14.37
N TYR A 311 14.95 -8.26 14.49
CA TYR A 311 13.62 -8.85 14.30
C TYR A 311 13.27 -9.85 15.40
N CYS A 312 12.10 -9.72 16.04
CA CYS A 312 11.65 -10.73 17.00
C CYS A 312 10.91 -11.90 16.34
N THR A 313 11.31 -13.13 16.70
CA THR A 313 10.83 -14.38 16.11
C THR A 313 9.67 -15.02 16.88
N ILE A 314 8.52 -14.34 16.94
CA ILE A 314 7.30 -14.88 17.57
C ILE A 314 6.70 -16.00 16.70
N PRO A 315 6.52 -17.23 17.19
CA PRO A 315 5.89 -18.27 16.37
C PRO A 315 4.47 -17.90 15.88
N LYS A 316 4.09 -18.39 14.70
CA LYS A 316 2.73 -18.27 14.13
C LYS A 316 2.27 -16.86 13.74
N VAL A 317 3.22 -15.95 13.56
CA VAL A 317 3.00 -14.59 13.01
C VAL A 317 3.68 -14.38 11.64
N GLY A 318 3.97 -15.46 10.90
CA GLY A 318 4.69 -15.40 9.62
C GLY A 318 6.22 -15.45 9.74
N THR A 319 6.76 -15.89 10.88
CA THR A 319 8.22 -15.95 11.11
C THR A 319 8.98 -16.83 10.14
N THR A 320 8.43 -17.95 9.66
CA THR A 320 9.08 -18.79 8.64
C THR A 320 9.32 -17.99 7.36
N THR A 321 8.30 -17.24 6.91
CA THR A 321 8.39 -16.35 5.75
C THR A 321 9.43 -15.26 5.95
N TRP A 322 9.41 -14.57 7.10
CA TRP A 322 10.42 -13.55 7.43
C TRP A 322 11.84 -14.10 7.43
N LYS A 323 12.04 -15.28 8.02
CA LYS A 323 13.35 -15.94 8.01
C LYS A 323 13.78 -16.33 6.59
N ASN A 324 12.88 -16.80 5.72
CA ASN A 324 13.20 -17.05 4.32
C ASN A 324 13.62 -15.76 3.59
N VAL A 325 12.93 -14.63 3.84
CA VAL A 325 13.31 -13.32 3.29
C VAL A 325 14.72 -12.92 3.75
N PHE A 326 15.05 -13.09 5.03
CA PHE A 326 16.41 -12.82 5.53
C PHE A 326 17.44 -13.82 5.02
N GLY A 327 17.06 -15.08 4.80
CA GLY A 327 17.91 -16.09 4.16
C GLY A 327 18.30 -15.69 2.75
N ASN A 328 17.33 -15.21 1.97
CA ASN A 328 17.56 -14.63 0.64
C ASN A 328 18.47 -13.39 0.71
N LEU A 329 18.23 -12.49 1.66
CA LEU A 329 19.07 -11.30 1.86
C LEU A 329 20.54 -11.67 2.15
N ARG A 330 20.75 -12.78 2.88
CA ARG A 330 22.08 -13.32 3.22
C ARG A 330 22.66 -14.25 2.15
N ARG A 331 21.91 -14.54 1.08
CA ARG A 331 22.28 -15.49 0.01
C ARG A 331 22.62 -16.88 0.56
N LEU A 332 21.79 -17.39 1.47
CA LEU A 332 21.93 -18.76 1.97
C LEU A 332 21.73 -19.78 0.83
N LYS A 333 22.36 -20.94 0.95
CA LYS A 333 22.21 -22.06 0.00
C LYS A 333 20.80 -22.66 0.12
N GLU A 334 20.28 -23.24 -0.97
CA GLU A 334 18.90 -23.82 -1.01
C GLU A 334 18.63 -24.83 0.11
N ASN A 335 19.59 -25.69 0.43
CA ASN A 335 19.48 -26.66 1.55
C ASN A 335 19.31 -26.01 2.94
N SER A 336 19.64 -24.73 3.09
CA SER A 336 19.47 -23.99 4.35
C SER A 336 18.01 -23.59 4.59
N PHE A 337 17.18 -23.56 3.54
CA PHE A 337 15.77 -23.17 3.65
C PHE A 337 14.91 -24.28 4.27
N GLU A 338 15.27 -25.55 4.06
CA GLU A 338 14.66 -26.68 4.77
C GLU A 338 14.91 -26.60 6.29
N ASN A 339 16.03 -25.97 6.65
CA ASN A 339 16.53 -25.84 8.01
C ASN A 339 16.46 -24.41 8.54
N ILE A 340 15.56 -23.59 7.98
CA ILE A 340 15.50 -22.15 8.27
C ILE A 340 15.27 -21.83 9.76
N HIS A 341 14.76 -22.79 10.54
CA HIS A 341 14.54 -22.65 11.96
C HIS A 341 15.74 -23.01 12.85
N GLN A 342 16.83 -23.59 12.30
CA GLN A 342 18.02 -23.97 13.04
C GLN A 342 18.62 -22.80 13.82
N TRP A 343 19.10 -23.10 15.03
CA TRP A 343 19.57 -22.09 15.97
C TRP A 343 20.79 -21.34 15.45
N ASP A 344 21.80 -22.09 15.01
CA ASP A 344 23.12 -21.58 14.63
C ASP A 344 23.13 -20.81 13.31
N LEU A 345 22.04 -20.90 12.54
CA LEU A 345 21.87 -20.14 11.31
C LEU A 345 21.71 -18.64 11.58
N TRP A 346 21.27 -18.24 12.79
CA TRP A 346 20.89 -16.85 13.09
C TRP A 346 21.66 -16.27 14.27
N HIS A 347 22.24 -15.08 14.09
CA HIS A 347 22.77 -14.32 15.22
C HIS A 347 21.63 -13.79 16.08
N ARG A 348 21.73 -14.01 17.39
CA ARG A 348 20.72 -13.65 18.39
C ARG A 348 21.27 -12.61 19.34
N LEU A 349 20.40 -11.72 19.80
CA LEU A 349 20.79 -10.65 20.72
C LEU A 349 21.39 -11.19 22.03
N SER A 350 20.90 -12.34 22.49
CA SER A 350 21.39 -13.02 23.71
C SER A 350 22.89 -13.37 23.66
N ALA A 351 23.45 -13.61 22.47
CA ALA A 351 24.84 -14.02 22.30
C ALA A 351 25.86 -12.87 22.41
N TYR A 352 25.41 -11.61 22.39
CA TYR A 352 26.30 -10.46 22.49
C TYR A 352 26.57 -10.07 23.94
N SER A 353 27.72 -9.46 24.22
CA SER A 353 28.00 -8.82 25.52
C SER A 353 26.99 -7.71 25.83
N GLU A 354 26.86 -7.31 27.09
CA GLU A 354 25.91 -6.25 27.50
C GLU A 354 26.09 -4.95 26.72
N LYS A 355 27.34 -4.47 26.58
CA LYS A 355 27.69 -3.32 25.74
C LYS A 355 27.28 -3.54 24.28
N GLY A 356 27.50 -4.75 23.76
CA GLY A 356 27.10 -5.14 22.41
C GLY A 356 25.58 -5.13 22.20
N ARG A 357 24.81 -5.60 23.18
CA ARG A 357 23.34 -5.58 23.16
C ARG A 357 22.82 -4.15 23.18
N ARG A 358 23.33 -3.32 24.11
CA ARG A 358 22.93 -1.91 24.25
C ARG A 358 23.18 -1.12 22.96
N LYS A 359 24.36 -1.29 22.35
CA LYS A 359 24.70 -0.62 21.08
C LYS A 359 23.66 -0.91 19.99
N ARG A 360 23.23 -2.16 19.86
CA ARG A 360 22.29 -2.59 18.82
C ARG A 360 20.88 -2.11 19.10
N ILE A 361 20.39 -2.28 20.34
CA ILE A 361 19.08 -1.76 20.75
C ILE A 361 18.96 -0.26 20.44
N ASN A 362 20.01 0.50 20.71
CA ASN A 362 20.00 1.95 20.54
C ASN A 362 20.19 2.42 19.09
N THR A 363 20.86 1.65 18.23
CA THR A 363 21.26 2.14 16.89
C THR A 363 20.64 1.39 15.72
N TYR A 364 20.02 0.23 15.93
CA TYR A 364 19.49 -0.60 14.85
C TYR A 364 17.99 -0.36 14.68
N PHE A 365 17.49 -0.52 13.45
CA PHE A 365 16.06 -0.54 13.18
C PHE A 365 15.45 -1.83 13.76
N LYS A 366 14.47 -1.71 14.66
CA LYS A 366 13.88 -2.86 15.36
C LYS A 366 12.44 -3.05 14.91
N PHE A 367 12.05 -4.25 14.51
CA PHE A 367 10.65 -4.51 14.17
C PHE A 367 10.15 -5.85 14.66
N VAL A 368 8.84 -5.92 14.90
CA VAL A 368 8.13 -7.11 15.35
C VAL A 368 6.83 -7.25 14.58
N PHE A 369 6.45 -8.50 14.30
CA PHE A 369 5.13 -8.83 13.79
C PHE A 369 4.37 -9.60 14.86
N VAL A 370 3.10 -9.24 15.04
CA VAL A 370 2.17 -9.88 15.98
C VAL A 370 0.94 -10.36 15.26
N ARG A 371 0.07 -11.05 15.99
CA ARG A 371 -1.22 -11.55 15.51
C ARG A 371 -2.23 -11.47 16.65
N GLU A 372 -3.52 -11.55 16.37
CA GLU A 372 -4.50 -11.70 17.43
C GLU A 372 -4.14 -12.93 18.31
N PRO A 373 -4.06 -12.79 19.66
CA PRO A 373 -3.51 -13.82 20.54
C PRO A 373 -4.19 -15.19 20.46
N PHE A 374 -5.52 -15.25 20.33
CA PHE A 374 -6.28 -16.50 20.26
C PHE A 374 -6.20 -17.15 18.87
N ILE A 375 -6.17 -16.35 17.80
CA ILE A 375 -5.91 -16.85 16.45
C ILE A 375 -4.48 -17.44 16.38
N ARG A 376 -3.48 -16.78 16.98
CA ARG A 376 -2.13 -17.34 17.12
C ARG A 376 -2.14 -18.67 17.86
N LEU A 377 -2.91 -18.76 18.96
CA LEU A 377 -2.97 -19.95 19.78
C LEU A 377 -3.59 -21.13 19.03
N ILE A 378 -4.68 -20.93 18.30
CA ILE A 378 -5.28 -21.94 17.43
C ILE A 378 -4.27 -22.38 16.37
N SER A 379 -3.56 -21.43 15.74
CA SER A 379 -2.51 -21.76 14.76
C SER A 379 -1.39 -22.61 15.37
N ALA A 380 -0.99 -22.34 16.62
CA ALA A 380 -0.02 -23.16 17.35
C ALA A 380 -0.58 -24.56 17.67
N PHE A 381 -1.83 -24.65 18.10
CA PHE A 381 -2.50 -25.92 18.39
C PHE A 381 -2.62 -26.79 17.13
N LYS A 382 -3.11 -26.23 16.01
CA LYS A 382 -3.21 -26.94 14.74
C LYS A 382 -1.84 -27.45 14.29
N ASP A 383 -0.81 -26.61 14.35
CA ASP A 383 0.53 -27.01 13.94
C ASP A 383 1.13 -28.11 14.82
N LYS A 384 1.03 -27.97 16.15
CA LYS A 384 1.77 -28.82 17.10
C LYS A 384 0.99 -30.02 17.61
N PHE A 385 -0.33 -29.96 17.60
CA PHE A 385 -1.19 -31.04 18.08
C PHE A 385 -1.90 -31.80 16.95
N LEU A 386 -2.11 -31.18 15.78
CA LEU A 386 -2.86 -31.78 14.66
C LEU A 386 -2.03 -31.98 13.38
N GLY A 387 -0.95 -31.22 13.16
CA GLY A 387 -0.12 -31.22 11.93
C GLY A 387 0.76 -32.45 11.75
N LEU A 388 1.62 -32.54 10.74
CA LEU A 388 2.44 -33.76 10.53
C LEU A 388 3.63 -33.89 11.51
N ASP A 389 4.05 -32.78 12.13
CA ASP A 389 5.21 -32.67 13.04
C ASP A 389 4.79 -32.71 14.54
N LYS A 390 3.80 -33.56 14.88
CA LYS A 390 3.12 -33.55 16.19
C LYS A 390 4.04 -33.86 17.36
N TRP A 391 5.03 -34.73 17.15
CA TRP A 391 5.67 -35.46 18.23
C TRP A 391 6.76 -34.65 18.95
N TYR A 392 7.63 -33.96 18.22
CA TYR A 392 8.86 -33.43 18.82
C TYR A 392 8.64 -32.22 19.75
N THR A 393 7.63 -31.39 19.47
CA THR A 393 7.44 -30.10 20.17
C THR A 393 6.27 -30.06 21.13
N SER A 394 5.37 -31.06 21.10
CA SER A 394 4.18 -31.11 21.96
C SER A 394 4.17 -32.27 22.95
N ARG A 395 5.15 -33.19 22.92
CA ARG A 395 5.19 -34.37 23.79
C ARG A 395 5.00 -34.04 25.27
N GLU A 396 5.85 -33.20 25.86
CA GLU A 396 5.74 -32.82 27.28
C GLU A 396 4.37 -32.21 27.62
N ALA A 397 3.82 -31.39 26.71
CA ALA A 397 2.50 -30.78 26.88
C ALA A 397 1.39 -31.84 26.83
N ARG A 398 1.45 -32.80 25.90
CA ARG A 398 0.50 -33.90 25.79
C ARG A 398 0.51 -34.79 27.02
N GLU A 399 1.69 -35.17 27.47
CA GLU A 399 1.85 -35.98 28.68
C GLU A 399 1.30 -35.24 29.90
N GLY A 400 1.66 -33.97 30.08
CA GLY A 400 1.17 -33.16 31.20
C GLY A 400 -0.35 -32.96 31.18
N ILE A 401 -0.93 -32.69 30.02
CA ILE A 401 -2.38 -32.50 29.85
C ILE A 401 -3.14 -33.81 30.10
N THR A 402 -2.68 -34.91 29.51
CA THR A 402 -3.34 -36.23 29.63
C THR A 402 -3.29 -36.71 31.08
N LYS A 403 -2.13 -36.62 31.74
CA LYS A 403 -1.99 -36.95 33.17
C LYS A 403 -2.87 -36.09 34.07
N ALA A 404 -3.10 -34.82 33.71
CA ALA A 404 -3.88 -33.90 34.53
C ALA A 404 -5.39 -34.12 34.45
N TYR A 405 -5.93 -34.55 33.30
CA TYR A 405 -7.38 -34.62 33.08
C TYR A 405 -7.93 -36.03 32.84
N ARG A 406 -7.10 -36.96 32.39
CA ARG A 406 -7.47 -38.34 32.10
C ARG A 406 -6.29 -39.29 32.27
N PRO A 407 -5.75 -39.41 33.49
CA PRO A 407 -4.56 -40.21 33.78
C PRO A 407 -4.70 -41.69 33.40
N GLN A 408 -5.93 -42.22 33.38
CA GLN A 408 -6.23 -43.59 32.95
C GLN A 408 -6.02 -43.83 31.44
N ASP A 409 -6.06 -42.77 30.62
CA ASP A 409 -5.84 -42.84 29.16
C ASP A 409 -4.36 -42.58 28.80
N PHE A 410 -3.49 -42.34 29.79
CA PHE A 410 -2.09 -42.02 29.54
C PHE A 410 -1.30 -43.24 29.07
N ASP A 411 -0.66 -43.11 27.91
CA ASP A 411 0.26 -44.11 27.37
C ASP A 411 1.65 -43.49 27.18
N PRO A 412 2.69 -43.93 27.90
CA PRO A 412 4.04 -43.37 27.78
C PRO A 412 4.65 -43.51 26.36
N ASN A 413 4.14 -44.46 25.57
CA ASN A 413 4.57 -44.72 24.20
C ASN A 413 3.52 -44.28 23.15
N GLY A 414 2.37 -43.80 23.60
CA GLY A 414 1.25 -43.43 22.75
C GLY A 414 1.21 -41.95 22.38
N ASP A 415 0.36 -41.63 21.41
CA ASP A 415 0.20 -40.27 20.88
C ASP A 415 -0.36 -39.26 21.91
N ASN A 416 -0.98 -39.75 23.00
CA ASN A 416 -1.60 -38.94 24.05
C ASN A 416 -2.37 -37.75 23.45
N ASN A 417 -3.37 -38.06 22.61
CA ASN A 417 -4.09 -37.03 21.87
C ASN A 417 -4.71 -36.01 22.82
N VAL A 418 -4.71 -34.74 22.43
CA VAL A 418 -5.21 -33.64 23.27
C VAL A 418 -6.26 -32.87 22.47
N THR A 419 -7.41 -32.63 23.10
CA THR A 419 -8.43 -31.74 22.56
C THR A 419 -8.06 -30.27 22.80
N PHE A 420 -8.62 -29.37 21.99
CA PHE A 420 -8.39 -27.94 22.20
C PHE A 420 -8.92 -27.45 23.55
N ALA A 421 -10.00 -28.04 24.06
CA ALA A 421 -10.57 -27.71 25.36
C ALA A 421 -9.63 -28.08 26.51
N GLU A 422 -9.07 -29.28 26.51
CA GLU A 422 -8.05 -29.70 27.48
C GLU A 422 -6.80 -28.81 27.39
N PHE A 423 -6.37 -28.46 26.17
CA PHE A 423 -5.23 -27.56 25.94
C PHE A 423 -5.47 -26.17 26.56
N VAL A 424 -6.62 -25.54 26.28
CA VAL A 424 -6.95 -24.22 26.86
C VAL A 424 -7.12 -24.31 28.37
N GLN A 425 -7.81 -25.35 28.86
CA GLN A 425 -7.98 -25.57 30.29
C GLN A 425 -6.63 -25.67 31.00
N TYR A 426 -5.70 -26.45 30.46
CA TYR A 426 -4.35 -26.62 31.03
C TYR A 426 -3.56 -25.33 31.05
N PHE A 427 -3.41 -24.67 29.90
CA PHE A 427 -2.57 -23.48 29.78
C PHE A 427 -3.22 -22.20 30.32
N SER A 428 -4.50 -22.24 30.71
CA SER A 428 -5.11 -21.20 31.55
C SER A 428 -4.62 -21.25 33.01
N ASN A 429 -4.05 -22.37 33.48
CA ASN A 429 -3.43 -22.48 34.80
C ASN A 429 -2.01 -21.89 34.84
N ASN A 430 -1.44 -21.80 36.04
CA ASN A 430 -0.06 -21.37 36.24
C ASN A 430 0.94 -22.50 35.93
N VAL A 431 1.10 -22.81 34.65
CA VAL A 431 2.02 -23.83 34.13
C VAL A 431 3.02 -23.20 33.17
N SER A 432 4.19 -23.85 33.00
CA SER A 432 5.20 -23.38 32.05
C SER A 432 4.66 -23.44 30.60
N ARG A 433 4.93 -22.38 29.83
CA ARG A 433 4.55 -22.26 28.42
C ARG A 433 5.79 -22.19 27.54
N ASN A 434 5.80 -22.96 26.46
CA ASN A 434 6.85 -22.87 25.46
C ASN A 434 6.60 -21.70 24.50
N ALA A 435 7.56 -21.40 23.61
CA ALA A 435 7.48 -20.24 22.73
C ALA A 435 6.25 -20.17 21.81
N HIS A 436 5.64 -21.31 21.46
CA HIS A 436 4.52 -21.38 20.53
C HIS A 436 3.22 -20.82 21.10
N TRP A 437 3.03 -20.92 22.43
CA TRP A 437 1.85 -20.44 23.14
C TRP A 437 2.22 -19.59 24.37
N ARG A 438 3.42 -19.00 24.39
CA ARG A 438 3.81 -18.00 25.39
C ARG A 438 3.34 -16.60 24.99
N GLU A 439 3.26 -15.71 25.96
CA GLU A 439 2.90 -14.30 25.80
C GLU A 439 4.01 -13.53 25.04
N TYR A 440 3.62 -12.58 24.19
CA TYR A 440 4.51 -11.69 23.45
C TYR A 440 5.40 -10.87 24.37
N GLU A 441 4.86 -10.40 25.49
CA GLU A 441 5.61 -9.67 26.51
C GLU A 441 6.87 -10.44 26.94
N LYS A 442 6.74 -11.76 27.13
CA LYS A 442 7.82 -12.64 27.62
C LYS A 442 8.78 -13.10 26.53
N LEU A 443 8.39 -13.05 25.26
CA LEU A 443 9.23 -13.49 24.14
C LEU A 443 10.07 -12.34 23.57
N CYS A 444 9.48 -11.14 23.50
CA CYS A 444 10.03 -10.05 22.70
C CYS A 444 10.29 -8.76 23.48
N HIS A 445 9.90 -8.71 24.76
CA HIS A 445 10.16 -7.58 25.67
C HIS A 445 9.93 -6.21 25.03
N PRO A 446 8.72 -5.92 24.50
CA PRO A 446 8.50 -4.75 23.65
C PRO A 446 8.78 -3.42 24.34
N CYS A 447 8.51 -3.29 25.64
CA CYS A 447 8.85 -2.10 26.41
C CYS A 447 10.35 -1.91 26.64
N PHE A 448 11.13 -2.99 26.71
CA PHE A 448 12.59 -2.90 26.84
C PHE A 448 13.28 -2.67 25.49
N ILE A 449 12.82 -3.35 24.44
CA ILE A 449 13.42 -3.29 23.10
C ILE A 449 13.06 -1.99 22.38
N ASN A 450 11.88 -1.40 22.66
CA ASN A 450 11.40 -0.17 22.03
C ASN A 450 11.38 -0.27 20.49
N TYR A 451 10.48 -1.12 19.96
CA TYR A 451 10.40 -1.39 18.52
C TYR A 451 10.10 -0.13 17.68
N ASP A 452 10.75 -0.03 16.54
CA ASP A 452 10.57 1.05 15.56
C ASP A 452 9.40 0.82 14.62
N PHE A 453 9.01 -0.44 14.41
CA PHE A 453 7.85 -0.82 13.61
C PHE A 453 7.14 -2.04 14.21
N ILE A 454 5.81 -1.96 14.24
CA ILE A 454 4.92 -3.04 14.70
C ILE A 454 3.98 -3.39 13.54
N GLY A 455 4.21 -4.57 12.97
CA GLY A 455 3.33 -5.15 11.95
C GLY A 455 2.33 -6.13 12.56
N HIS A 456 1.17 -6.25 11.93
CA HIS A 456 0.16 -7.26 12.27
C HIS A 456 0.11 -8.28 11.14
N LEU A 457 -0.08 -9.56 11.47
CA LEU A 457 -0.22 -10.59 10.45
C LEU A 457 -1.47 -10.34 9.58
N GLU A 458 -2.51 -9.79 10.18
CA GLU A 458 -3.77 -9.40 9.56
C GLU A 458 -3.59 -8.33 8.47
N THR A 459 -2.51 -7.54 8.54
CA THR A 459 -2.14 -6.51 7.56
C THR A 459 -0.74 -6.75 7.00
N MET A 460 -0.28 -8.01 6.97
CA MET A 460 1.09 -8.36 6.56
C MET A 460 1.37 -7.97 5.10
N HIS A 461 0.34 -7.95 4.24
CA HIS A 461 0.47 -7.60 2.83
C HIS A 461 0.94 -6.15 2.67
N GLU A 462 0.45 -5.27 3.54
CA GLU A 462 0.82 -3.87 3.60
C GLU A 462 2.07 -3.63 4.48
N ASP A 463 2.13 -4.28 5.63
CA ASP A 463 3.14 -4.02 6.66
C ASP A 463 4.53 -4.53 6.27
N ALA A 464 4.62 -5.66 5.58
CA ALA A 464 5.91 -6.26 5.27
C ALA A 464 6.74 -5.44 4.27
N PRO A 465 6.19 -4.94 3.13
CA PRO A 465 6.92 -4.04 2.25
C PRO A 465 7.40 -2.77 2.95
N LEU A 466 6.58 -2.19 3.83
CA LEU A 466 6.95 -1.00 4.59
C LEU A 466 8.09 -1.28 5.58
N ALA A 467 8.03 -2.41 6.31
CA ALA A 467 9.08 -2.82 7.22
C ALA A 467 10.42 -3.05 6.50
N LEU A 468 10.41 -3.71 5.34
CA LEU A 468 11.61 -3.90 4.50
C LEU A 468 12.22 -2.57 4.06
N LYS A 469 11.36 -1.60 3.71
CA LYS A 469 11.78 -0.28 3.29
C LYS A 469 12.37 0.54 4.44
N LEU A 470 11.72 0.55 5.60
CA LEU A 470 12.23 1.24 6.79
C LEU A 470 13.55 0.63 7.29
N ALA A 471 13.73 -0.68 7.07
CA ALA A 471 14.99 -1.36 7.32
C ALA A 471 16.07 -1.11 6.24
N GLY A 472 15.75 -0.43 5.14
CA GLY A 472 16.71 -0.15 4.04
C GLY A 472 17.12 -1.40 3.23
N ILE A 473 16.24 -2.40 3.13
CA ILE A 473 16.52 -3.68 2.46
C ILE A 473 15.56 -4.00 1.31
N ASP A 474 14.59 -3.12 1.02
CA ASP A 474 13.56 -3.28 -0.01
C ASP A 474 14.11 -3.34 -1.45
N SER A 475 15.30 -2.81 -1.70
CA SER A 475 15.97 -2.92 -3.00
C SER A 475 16.59 -4.29 -3.29
N ARG A 476 16.75 -5.14 -2.26
CA ARG A 476 17.47 -6.42 -2.36
C ARG A 476 16.59 -7.64 -2.12
N VAL A 477 15.49 -7.48 -1.42
CA VAL A 477 14.52 -8.54 -1.15
C VAL A 477 13.11 -7.99 -1.21
N THR A 478 12.18 -8.86 -1.58
CA THR A 478 10.74 -8.60 -1.53
C THR A 478 10.08 -9.60 -0.60
N PHE A 479 8.96 -9.21 0.00
CA PHE A 479 8.12 -10.14 0.74
C PHE A 479 7.26 -10.93 -0.26
N PRO A 480 7.17 -12.27 -0.14
CA PRO A 480 6.39 -13.07 -1.07
C PRO A 480 4.88 -12.78 -0.96
N PRO A 481 4.08 -13.10 -2.00
CA PRO A 481 2.63 -12.98 -1.96
C PRO A 481 2.03 -13.71 -0.75
N ILE A 482 0.99 -13.12 -0.17
CA ILE A 482 0.33 -13.66 1.02
C ILE A 482 -0.95 -14.35 0.60
N HIS A 483 -1.11 -15.60 1.01
CA HIS A 483 -2.38 -16.29 0.89
C HIS A 483 -3.27 -15.89 2.07
N GLU A 484 -4.37 -15.20 1.78
CA GLU A 484 -5.43 -14.97 2.76
C GLU A 484 -5.83 -16.31 3.36
N SER A 485 -5.97 -16.34 4.67
CA SER A 485 -6.40 -17.53 5.38
C SER A 485 -7.66 -17.16 6.16
N THR A 486 -8.64 -18.06 6.10
CA THR A 486 -10.03 -17.76 6.43
C THR A 486 -10.21 -17.83 7.94
N TYR A 487 -10.00 -16.73 8.67
CA TYR A 487 -9.73 -16.82 10.12
C TYR A 487 -10.92 -16.64 11.07
N ASN A 488 -11.93 -15.81 10.75
CA ASN A 488 -12.95 -15.48 11.76
C ASN A 488 -13.87 -16.65 12.12
N CYS A 489 -14.26 -17.50 11.17
CA CYS A 489 -15.17 -18.62 11.45
C CYS A 489 -14.54 -19.72 12.31
N GLU A 490 -13.22 -19.93 12.22
CA GLU A 490 -12.53 -21.00 12.96
C GLU A 490 -12.41 -20.69 14.46
N VAL A 491 -12.29 -19.42 14.86
CA VAL A 491 -12.11 -19.07 16.29
C VAL A 491 -13.30 -19.51 17.12
N LEU A 492 -14.52 -19.20 16.67
CA LEU A 492 -15.74 -19.62 17.36
C LEU A 492 -15.90 -21.14 17.37
N GLU A 493 -15.53 -21.83 16.28
CA GLU A 493 -15.61 -23.29 16.21
C GLU A 493 -14.74 -23.95 17.29
N TYR A 494 -13.48 -23.52 17.43
CA TYR A 494 -12.57 -24.07 18.44
C TYR A 494 -12.99 -23.70 19.86
N PHE A 495 -13.30 -22.42 20.12
CA PHE A 495 -13.61 -21.95 21.46
C PHE A 495 -15.01 -22.33 21.95
N SER A 496 -15.96 -22.66 21.08
CA SER A 496 -17.30 -23.16 21.48
C SER A 496 -17.25 -24.45 22.29
N LYS A 497 -16.16 -25.23 22.14
CA LYS A 497 -15.92 -26.49 22.87
C LYS A 497 -15.26 -26.25 24.24
N VAL A 498 -14.92 -25.01 24.57
CA VAL A 498 -14.19 -24.64 25.79
C VAL A 498 -15.15 -24.01 26.80
N PRO A 499 -15.19 -24.48 28.06
CA PRO A 499 -15.99 -23.81 29.10
C PRO A 499 -15.58 -22.33 29.27
N PRO A 500 -16.54 -21.37 29.28
CA PRO A 500 -16.25 -19.94 29.30
C PRO A 500 -15.27 -19.47 30.38
N LYS A 501 -15.30 -20.08 31.57
CA LYS A 501 -14.35 -19.77 32.66
C LYS A 501 -12.88 -19.93 32.24
N TYR A 502 -12.56 -20.92 31.40
CA TYR A 502 -11.20 -21.14 30.92
C TYR A 502 -10.84 -20.21 29.76
N ILE A 503 -11.82 -19.81 28.95
CA ILE A 503 -11.64 -18.78 27.92
C ILE A 503 -11.26 -17.45 28.58
N THR A 504 -12.02 -17.00 29.58
CA THR A 504 -11.74 -15.76 30.31
C THR A 504 -10.40 -15.83 31.03
N ARG A 505 -10.12 -16.94 31.74
CA ARG A 505 -8.84 -17.10 32.46
C ARG A 505 -7.64 -17.08 31.51
N LEU A 506 -7.76 -17.71 30.35
CA LEU A 506 -6.72 -17.66 29.32
C LEU A 506 -6.61 -16.26 28.70
N GLY A 507 -7.74 -15.55 28.54
CA GLY A 507 -7.76 -14.14 28.16
C GLY A 507 -6.91 -13.28 29.09
N GLU A 508 -7.05 -13.47 30.40
CA GLU A 508 -6.25 -12.76 31.41
C GLU A 508 -4.76 -13.10 31.34
N VAL A 509 -4.40 -14.33 31.00
CA VAL A 509 -3.01 -14.72 30.74
C VAL A 509 -2.40 -13.88 29.61
N TYR A 510 -3.14 -13.67 28.52
CA TYR A 510 -2.70 -12.86 27.38
C TYR A 510 -3.10 -11.39 27.45
N ARG A 511 -3.65 -10.92 28.57
CA ARG A 511 -4.23 -9.56 28.70
C ARG A 511 -3.29 -8.47 28.19
N ARG A 512 -2.04 -8.53 28.63
CA ARG A 512 -1.00 -7.58 28.23
C ARG A 512 -0.70 -7.64 26.73
N ASP A 513 -0.80 -8.80 26.09
CA ASP A 513 -0.56 -8.91 24.65
C ASP A 513 -1.69 -8.25 23.85
N PHE A 514 -2.94 -8.43 24.26
CA PHE A 514 -4.07 -7.71 23.68
C PHE A 514 -3.86 -6.20 23.80
N ASP A 515 -3.57 -5.74 25.02
CA ASP A 515 -3.46 -4.32 25.33
C ASP A 515 -2.23 -3.68 24.64
N MET A 516 -1.05 -4.31 24.67
CA MET A 516 0.18 -3.77 24.06
C MET A 516 0.07 -3.56 22.54
N PHE A 517 -0.68 -4.43 21.87
CA PHE A 517 -0.74 -4.46 20.41
C PHE A 517 -2.09 -3.99 19.85
N GLY A 518 -2.97 -3.47 20.71
CA GLY A 518 -4.22 -2.83 20.30
C GLY A 518 -5.25 -3.79 19.70
N TYR A 519 -5.28 -5.04 20.17
CA TYR A 519 -6.35 -5.99 19.83
C TYR A 519 -7.54 -5.80 20.76
N ASP A 520 -8.76 -5.86 20.22
CA ASP A 520 -9.97 -5.80 21.03
C ASP A 520 -10.11 -7.06 21.89
N TYR A 521 -10.13 -6.87 23.21
CA TYR A 521 -10.07 -7.93 24.20
C TYR A 521 -11.24 -8.92 24.03
N LEU A 522 -10.89 -10.19 23.79
CA LEU A 522 -11.82 -11.31 23.62
C LEU A 522 -12.92 -11.08 22.57
N SER A 523 -12.71 -10.16 21.63
CA SER A 523 -13.72 -9.75 20.65
C SER A 523 -14.30 -10.92 19.83
N HIS A 524 -13.45 -11.83 19.37
CA HIS A 524 -13.85 -12.97 18.56
C HIS A 524 -14.64 -14.04 19.32
N VAL A 525 -14.49 -14.12 20.65
CA VAL A 525 -15.15 -15.13 21.49
C VAL A 525 -16.23 -14.53 22.38
N ARG A 526 -16.41 -13.21 22.35
CA ARG A 526 -17.42 -12.46 23.11
C ARG A 526 -18.83 -13.10 23.04
N PRO A 527 -19.33 -13.60 21.89
CA PRO A 527 -20.63 -14.28 21.84
C PRO A 527 -20.75 -15.52 22.74
N LEU A 528 -19.64 -16.22 23.01
CA LEU A 528 -19.61 -17.41 23.85
C LEU A 528 -19.62 -17.07 25.36
N LEU A 529 -19.30 -15.82 25.71
CA LEU A 529 -19.20 -15.36 27.09
C LEU A 529 -20.51 -14.74 27.59
N ILE A 530 -21.19 -13.97 26.73
CA ILE A 530 -22.42 -13.24 27.09
C ILE A 530 -23.61 -14.19 27.36
N GLY A 531 -23.66 -15.35 26.69
CA GLY A 531 -24.76 -16.32 26.86
C GLY A 531 -24.84 -17.00 28.24
N ASN A 532 -23.82 -16.87 29.09
CA ASN A 532 -23.76 -17.51 30.40
C ASN A 532 -24.16 -16.59 31.57
N GLU A 533 -24.23 -15.28 31.39
CA GLU A 533 -24.65 -14.37 32.47
C GLU A 533 -26.16 -14.51 32.80
N ASN A 534 -26.99 -14.90 31.81
CA ASN A 534 -28.44 -15.09 32.00
C ASN A 534 -28.86 -16.47 32.53
N ARG A 535 -27.93 -17.41 32.74
CA ARG A 535 -28.23 -18.73 33.33
C ARG A 535 -27.91 -18.83 34.83
N SER A 536 -27.22 -17.84 35.38
CA SER A 536 -26.84 -17.79 36.80
C SER A 536 -27.88 -17.07 37.67
N SER A 537 -28.84 -16.36 37.07
CA SER A 537 -29.86 -15.55 37.75
C SER A 537 -31.25 -16.20 37.80
N THR A 538 -31.39 -17.45 37.37
CA THR A 538 -32.65 -18.22 37.44
C THR A 538 -32.59 -19.44 38.37
N GLN A 539 -31.54 -19.53 39.19
CA GLN A 539 -31.47 -20.44 40.34
C GLN A 539 -31.05 -19.65 41.58
N SER A 540 -31.98 -18.87 42.13
CA SER A 540 -31.97 -18.40 43.51
C SER A 540 -33.38 -18.47 44.05
#